data_AF-A7T1X3-F1
#
_entry.id   AF-A7T1X3-F1
#
_cell.length_a   1.000
_cell.length_b   1.000
_cell.length_c   1.000
_cell.angle_alpha   90.00
_cell.angle_beta   90.00
_cell.angle_gamma   90.00
#
_symmetry.space_group_name_H-M   'P 1'
#
loop_
_entity.id
_entity.type
_entity.pdbx_description
1 polymer ?
#
loop_
_entity_poly.entity_id
_entity_poly.type
_entity_poly.pdbx_seq_one_letter_code
_entity_poly.pdbx_strand_id
1 'polypeptide(L)'
;EAYLAERRALTSLKHLVDRSYEVIGLWQIICESGFESSVDQMDPVQKDRMRYMKFKDLVINGHEVCSGLISALMNCYLEDSSSTDAISERLRQLCPSLYSSDDAVCTKAGELLTLAKKTVNKAEQTHLLKDALQCYRQVTHQINLELICSILESVRFYEGVVELALYAAHRRDPQGHALHFYKNGESPGDVQGQEAMIARHQCYKCITDCLQRLLAIRQSSAQSPSLPSRPGPPPTPDPNALTPIDAEKYMELTLTLALSSGDELWHVSLYQWLIDNALTDRLLEIKSVHLEAYLKHKTAAQYPNDLKMLDLLWRHYEKTKNYAAAARILSKLAERESGDVSLVQRLEYLSRAIMSAKSSNLRTSSSKEGEFLHELEEKLEVARIQSQVYEALSRRHASRPSPHLQDALNQLNNRLVDVTTLYGEYADLFSLAECKLAIVHCAGHYEPTLIETLWREIIDKELKESSSSSPSDRIALISSKMVALGRTYVHSERYFPLGALVLILERYSAELDWDPTWVFMTMLEIGIPFPVLHGIYDRMFKAKDPCWQAINKPLHVLEVIYHLLTKYLDTPSLMAPYER
;
A
#
# COMPACT_ATOMS: atom_id res chain seq x y z
N GLU A 1 -48.88 29.98 31.67
CA GLU A 1 -48.62 30.14 30.23
C GLU A 1 -48.71 31.60 29.76
N ALA A 2 -49.80 32.33 30.07
CA ALA A 2 -49.94 33.75 29.70
C ALA A 2 -48.75 34.64 30.13
N TYR A 3 -48.28 34.53 31.38
CA TYR A 3 -47.10 35.26 31.88
C TYR A 3 -45.80 34.92 31.12
N LEU A 4 -45.63 33.66 30.70
CA LEU A 4 -44.48 33.25 29.90
C LEU A 4 -44.56 33.80 28.47
N ALA A 5 -45.76 33.88 27.90
CA ALA A 5 -45.99 34.50 26.59
C ALA A 5 -45.74 36.01 26.62
N GLU A 6 -46.21 36.70 27.65
CA GLU A 6 -45.98 38.13 27.86
C GLU A 6 -44.49 38.44 28.08
N ARG A 7 -43.80 37.64 28.90
CA ARG A 7 -42.34 37.77 29.06
C ARG A 7 -41.58 37.57 27.75
N ARG A 8 -41.96 36.59 26.94
CA ARG A 8 -41.36 36.39 25.60
C ARG A 8 -41.63 37.58 24.68
N ALA A 9 -42.86 38.09 24.65
CA ALA A 9 -43.23 39.25 23.83
C ALA A 9 -42.43 40.51 24.21
N LEU A 10 -42.29 40.80 25.52
CA LEU A 10 -41.49 41.92 26.01
C LEU A 10 -40.00 41.75 25.70
N THR A 11 -39.49 40.53 25.81
CA THR A 11 -38.08 40.23 25.47
C THR A 11 -37.83 40.40 23.97
N SER A 12 -38.73 39.91 23.12
CA SER A 12 -38.67 40.10 21.66
C SER A 12 -38.80 41.57 21.26
N LEU A 13 -39.66 42.34 21.93
CA LEU A 13 -39.81 43.78 21.68
C LEU A 13 -38.53 44.53 22.05
N LYS A 14 -37.94 44.21 23.21
CA LYS A 14 -36.65 44.78 23.62
C LYS A 14 -35.55 44.47 22.59
N HIS A 15 -35.42 43.22 22.16
CA HIS A 15 -34.46 42.84 21.11
C HIS A 15 -34.69 43.59 19.80
N LEU A 16 -35.94 43.82 19.41
CA LEU A 16 -36.25 44.58 18.19
C LEU A 16 -35.83 46.05 18.31
N VAL A 17 -36.07 46.68 19.47
CA VAL A 17 -35.67 48.06 19.75
C VAL A 17 -34.15 48.19 19.78
N ASP A 18 -33.47 47.28 20.48
CA ASP A 18 -32.01 47.24 20.58
C ASP A 18 -31.40 47.07 19.17
N ARG A 19 -31.90 46.13 18.36
CA ARG A 19 -31.43 45.97 16.97
C ARG A 19 -31.74 47.16 16.07
N SER A 20 -32.88 47.81 16.25
CA SER A 20 -33.22 49.02 15.48
C SER A 20 -32.23 50.14 15.79
N TYR A 21 -31.85 50.29 17.07
CA TYR A 21 -30.84 51.26 17.50
C TYR A 21 -29.47 50.95 16.90
N GLU A 22 -29.02 49.69 16.97
CA GLU A 22 -27.73 49.27 16.39
C GLU A 22 -27.68 49.50 14.87
N VAL A 23 -28.74 49.15 14.14
CA VAL A 23 -28.78 49.36 12.67
C VAL A 23 -28.72 50.85 12.32
N ILE A 24 -29.37 51.73 13.11
CA ILE A 24 -29.26 53.18 12.94
C ILE A 24 -27.85 53.67 13.28
N GLY A 25 -27.24 53.14 14.33
CA GLY A 25 -25.85 53.43 14.70
C GLY A 25 -24.86 53.05 13.59
N LEU A 26 -25.02 51.86 13.00
CA LEU A 26 -24.25 51.44 11.83
C LEU A 26 -24.46 52.40 10.65
N TRP A 27 -25.69 52.81 10.38
CA TRP A 27 -26.00 53.76 9.32
C TRP A 27 -25.33 55.13 9.53
N GLN A 28 -25.30 55.62 10.77
CA GLN A 28 -24.61 56.86 11.12
C GLN A 28 -23.10 56.76 10.84
N ILE A 29 -22.47 55.66 11.26
CA ILE A 29 -21.03 55.43 11.01
C ILE A 29 -20.75 55.43 9.51
N ILE A 30 -21.56 54.71 8.72
CA ILE A 30 -21.37 54.63 7.26
C ILE A 30 -21.56 56.00 6.59
N CYS A 31 -22.51 56.81 7.06
CA CYS A 31 -22.70 58.16 6.55
C CYS A 31 -21.50 59.07 6.87
N GLU A 32 -20.90 58.95 8.06
CA GLU A 32 -19.70 59.70 8.46
C GLU A 32 -18.46 59.30 7.66
N SER A 33 -18.37 58.03 7.28
CA SER A 33 -17.20 57.42 6.65
C SER A 33 -17.22 57.39 5.11
N GLY A 34 -18.30 57.87 4.50
CA GLY A 34 -18.50 57.81 3.05
C GLY A 34 -19.28 56.57 2.62
N PHE A 35 -20.57 56.77 2.35
CA PHE A 35 -21.47 55.71 1.91
C PHE A 35 -21.11 55.15 0.53
N GLU A 36 -20.70 56.03 -0.40
CA GLU A 36 -20.43 55.64 -1.80
C GLU A 36 -19.23 54.68 -1.91
N SER A 37 -18.12 54.98 -1.23
CA SER A 37 -16.92 54.13 -1.21
C SER A 37 -17.20 52.76 -0.60
N SER A 38 -17.96 52.72 0.50
CA SER A 38 -18.33 51.49 1.20
C SER A 38 -19.25 50.61 0.35
N VAL A 39 -20.25 51.21 -0.32
CA VAL A 39 -21.16 50.48 -1.20
C VAL A 39 -20.44 49.97 -2.45
N ASP A 40 -19.43 50.68 -2.95
CA ASP A 40 -18.66 50.24 -4.11
C ASP A 40 -17.85 48.95 -3.87
N GLN A 41 -17.41 48.69 -2.63
CA GLN A 41 -16.69 47.47 -2.27
C GLN A 41 -17.57 46.27 -1.87
N MET A 42 -18.89 46.45 -1.75
CA MET A 42 -19.79 45.33 -1.42
C MET A 42 -19.95 44.33 -2.57
N ASP A 43 -20.36 43.10 -2.24
CA ASP A 43 -20.73 42.09 -3.25
C ASP A 43 -21.96 42.53 -4.08
N PRO A 44 -21.98 42.29 -5.40
CA PRO A 44 -23.07 42.74 -6.29
C PRO A 44 -24.44 42.18 -5.87
N VAL A 45 -24.48 40.95 -5.36
CA VAL A 45 -25.70 40.31 -4.83
C VAL A 45 -26.22 41.05 -3.59
N GLN A 46 -25.31 41.48 -2.71
CA GLN A 46 -25.68 42.23 -1.51
C GLN A 46 -26.09 43.67 -1.85
N LYS A 47 -25.45 44.31 -2.85
CA LYS A 47 -25.87 45.62 -3.37
C LYS A 47 -27.28 45.59 -3.96
N ASP A 48 -27.58 44.56 -4.75
CA ASP A 48 -28.92 44.41 -5.34
C ASP A 48 -29.97 44.13 -4.25
N ARG A 49 -29.65 43.30 -3.25
CA ARG A 49 -30.53 43.11 -2.09
C ARG A 49 -30.76 44.43 -1.33
N MET A 50 -29.73 45.23 -1.13
CA MET A 50 -29.80 46.52 -0.44
C MET A 50 -30.73 47.51 -1.16
N ARG A 51 -30.74 47.52 -2.50
CA ARG A 51 -31.61 48.40 -3.31
C ARG A 51 -33.11 48.19 -3.07
N TYR A 52 -33.53 46.98 -2.72
CA TYR A 52 -34.93 46.63 -2.53
C TYR A 52 -35.33 46.41 -1.06
N MET A 53 -34.38 46.47 -0.13
CA MET A 53 -34.64 46.29 1.30
C MET A 53 -35.24 47.54 1.94
N LYS A 54 -36.33 47.35 2.70
CA LYS A 54 -36.87 48.40 3.58
C LYS A 54 -36.19 48.31 4.94
N PHE A 55 -36.24 49.39 5.73
CA PHE A 55 -35.66 49.42 7.08
C PHE A 55 -36.14 48.25 7.96
N LYS A 56 -37.44 47.91 7.89
CA LYS A 56 -37.98 46.75 8.62
C LYS A 56 -37.30 45.43 8.25
N ASP A 57 -36.94 45.26 6.98
CA ASP A 57 -36.36 44.03 6.45
C ASP A 57 -34.87 43.97 6.82
N LEU A 58 -34.21 45.14 6.89
CA LEU A 58 -32.84 45.28 7.37
C LEU A 58 -32.71 44.91 8.86
N VAL A 59 -33.64 45.39 9.70
CA VAL A 59 -33.62 45.10 11.15
C VAL A 59 -33.94 43.64 11.47
N ILE A 60 -34.85 43.01 10.72
CA ILE A 60 -35.32 41.65 11.01
C ILE A 60 -34.47 40.57 10.31
N ASN A 61 -34.16 40.75 9.02
CA ASN A 61 -33.50 39.75 8.17
C ASN A 61 -32.19 40.26 7.52
N GLY A 62 -31.76 41.47 7.84
CA GLY A 62 -30.64 42.13 7.16
C GLY A 62 -29.26 41.84 7.72
N HIS A 63 -29.12 40.84 8.60
CA HIS A 63 -27.84 40.56 9.26
C HIS A 63 -26.69 40.33 8.26
N GLU A 64 -26.95 39.59 7.17
CA GLU A 64 -25.97 39.37 6.10
C GLU A 64 -25.56 40.68 5.40
N VAL A 65 -26.51 41.59 5.17
CA VAL A 65 -26.25 42.88 4.51
C VAL A 65 -25.52 43.83 5.46
N CYS A 66 -25.89 43.87 6.74
CA CYS A 66 -25.17 44.63 7.77
C CYS A 66 -23.74 44.12 7.95
N SER A 67 -23.53 42.81 8.00
CA SER A 67 -22.19 42.20 8.06
C SER A 67 -21.37 42.51 6.80
N GLY A 68 -21.99 42.44 5.61
CA GLY A 68 -21.36 42.86 4.36
C GLY A 68 -20.98 44.34 4.33
N LEU A 69 -21.86 45.22 4.82
CA LEU A 69 -21.58 46.66 4.97
C LEU A 69 -20.43 46.94 5.92
N ILE A 70 -20.39 46.27 7.09
CA ILE A 70 -19.28 46.38 8.04
C ILE A 70 -17.98 45.90 7.39
N SER A 71 -18.02 44.78 6.66
CA SER A 71 -16.83 44.24 6.00
C SER A 71 -16.31 45.18 4.90
N ALA A 72 -17.21 45.75 4.10
CA ALA A 72 -16.87 46.71 3.06
C ALA A 72 -16.34 48.04 3.65
N LEU A 73 -16.96 48.52 4.73
CA LEU A 73 -16.48 49.67 5.48
C LEU A 73 -15.04 49.43 5.98
N MET A 74 -14.81 48.30 6.66
CA MET A 74 -13.47 47.97 7.15
C MET A 74 -12.46 47.87 6.01
N ASN A 75 -12.84 47.26 4.87
CA ASN A 75 -11.99 47.15 3.69
C ASN A 75 -11.57 48.51 3.11
N CYS A 76 -12.45 49.52 3.15
CA CYS A 76 -12.12 50.88 2.73
C CYS A 76 -11.07 51.56 3.63
N TYR A 77 -11.00 51.19 4.91
CA TYR A 77 -10.09 51.76 5.89
C TYR A 77 -8.86 50.88 6.21
N LEU A 78 -8.69 49.76 5.49
CA LEU A 78 -7.52 48.87 5.64
C LEU A 78 -6.19 49.57 5.32
N GLU A 79 -6.19 50.69 4.60
CA GLU A 79 -4.96 51.40 4.24
C GLU A 79 -4.42 52.30 5.38
N ASP A 80 -5.32 52.77 6.26
CA ASP A 80 -4.99 53.68 7.37
C ASP A 80 -5.19 52.97 8.73
N SER A 81 -4.19 52.20 9.15
CA SER A 81 -4.17 51.42 10.42
C SER A 81 -4.63 52.19 11.67
N SER A 82 -4.39 53.50 11.75
CA SER A 82 -4.82 54.33 12.89
C SER A 82 -6.34 54.61 12.91
N SER A 83 -6.98 54.60 11.74
CA SER A 83 -8.42 54.83 11.60
C SER A 83 -9.24 53.56 11.83
N THR A 84 -8.67 52.40 11.51
CA THR A 84 -9.30 51.09 11.61
C THR A 84 -9.55 50.67 13.07
N ASP A 85 -8.58 50.89 13.96
CA ASP A 85 -8.76 50.66 15.42
C ASP A 85 -9.86 51.58 16.00
N ALA A 86 -9.93 52.85 15.57
CA ALA A 86 -10.94 53.80 16.06
C ALA A 86 -12.36 53.48 15.57
N ILE A 87 -12.50 53.02 14.32
CA ILE A 87 -13.77 52.58 13.74
C ILE A 87 -14.22 51.26 14.38
N SER A 88 -13.30 50.32 14.61
CA SER A 88 -13.58 49.06 15.30
C SER A 88 -14.14 49.29 16.71
N GLU A 89 -13.54 50.21 17.47
CA GLU A 89 -14.03 50.56 18.82
C GLU A 89 -15.41 51.24 18.77
N ARG A 90 -15.64 52.13 17.80
CA ARG A 90 -16.97 52.74 17.58
C ARG A 90 -18.04 51.71 17.19
N LEU A 91 -17.73 50.77 16.30
CA LEU A 91 -18.63 49.69 15.90
C LEU A 91 -18.97 48.79 17.09
N ARG A 92 -17.98 48.51 17.96
CA ARG A 92 -18.18 47.73 19.19
C ARG A 92 -19.08 48.44 20.21
N GLN A 93 -18.97 49.76 20.33
CA GLN A 93 -19.79 50.55 21.24
C GLN A 93 -21.24 50.74 20.74
N LEU A 94 -21.42 50.93 19.44
CA LEU A 94 -22.71 51.26 18.84
C LEU A 94 -23.50 50.04 18.37
N CYS A 95 -22.83 48.95 17.98
CA CYS A 95 -23.44 47.78 17.34
C CYS A 95 -22.94 46.42 17.90
N PRO A 96 -23.02 46.17 19.22
CA PRO A 96 -22.43 44.98 19.83
C PRO A 96 -23.08 43.65 19.38
N SER A 97 -24.35 43.65 18.94
CA SER A 97 -24.99 42.43 18.41
C SER A 97 -24.67 42.16 16.93
N LEU A 98 -24.11 43.14 16.20
CA LEU A 98 -23.72 43.03 14.79
C LEU A 98 -22.20 42.93 14.60
N TYR A 99 -21.40 43.47 15.53
CA TYR A 99 -19.95 43.44 15.51
C TYR A 99 -19.40 43.12 16.91
N SER A 100 -18.96 41.88 17.07
CA SER A 100 -18.51 41.33 18.35
C SER A 100 -17.04 41.66 18.63
N SER A 101 -16.60 41.34 19.86
CA SER A 101 -15.16 41.40 20.22
C SER A 101 -14.30 40.51 19.33
N ASP A 102 -14.88 39.39 18.90
CA ASP A 102 -14.23 38.35 18.11
C ASP A 102 -14.04 38.82 16.66
N ASP A 103 -15.06 39.49 16.11
CA ASP A 103 -15.00 40.11 14.77
C ASP A 103 -13.92 41.18 14.69
N ALA A 104 -13.76 41.98 15.75
CA ALA A 104 -12.71 43.00 15.82
C ALA A 104 -11.29 42.44 15.88
N VAL A 105 -11.09 41.33 16.59
CA VAL A 105 -9.79 40.64 16.57
C VAL A 105 -9.53 40.03 15.18
N CYS A 106 -10.58 39.56 14.49
CA CYS A 106 -10.46 39.06 13.11
C CYS A 106 -10.13 40.17 12.11
N THR A 107 -10.77 41.35 12.20
CA THR A 107 -10.45 42.49 11.32
C THR A 107 -9.02 42.96 11.55
N LYS A 108 -8.60 43.08 12.81
CA LYS A 108 -7.22 43.41 13.16
C LYS A 108 -6.21 42.40 12.62
N ALA A 109 -6.54 41.11 12.71
CA ALA A 109 -5.69 40.07 12.14
C ALA A 109 -5.65 40.15 10.59
N GLY A 110 -6.78 40.45 9.94
CA GLY A 110 -6.85 40.70 8.49
C GLY A 110 -6.05 41.93 8.03
N GLU A 111 -6.06 43.00 8.81
CA GLU A 111 -5.23 44.20 8.60
C GLU A 111 -3.74 43.84 8.64
N LEU A 112 -3.29 43.13 9.68
CA LEU A 112 -1.92 42.67 9.82
C LEU A 112 -1.48 41.80 8.62
N LEU A 113 -2.37 40.93 8.12
CA LEU A 113 -2.10 40.13 6.91
C LEU A 113 -1.98 40.98 5.64
N THR A 114 -2.82 42.01 5.51
CA THR A 114 -2.77 42.93 4.36
C THR A 114 -1.50 43.79 4.40
N LEU A 115 -1.11 44.26 5.58
CA LEU A 115 0.16 44.93 5.82
C LEU A 115 1.34 44.02 5.47
N ALA A 116 1.32 42.77 5.95
CA ALA A 116 2.36 41.78 5.65
C ALA A 116 2.49 41.49 4.14
N LYS A 117 1.43 41.59 3.35
CA LYS A 117 1.49 41.48 1.87
C LYS A 117 2.21 42.68 1.22
N LYS A 118 2.10 43.87 1.79
CA LYS A 118 2.71 45.12 1.29
C LYS A 118 4.17 45.26 1.72
N THR A 119 4.60 44.61 2.82
CA THR A 119 5.96 44.71 3.37
C THR A 119 6.99 43.98 2.49
N VAL A 120 8.10 44.67 2.15
CA VAL A 120 9.22 44.11 1.35
C VAL A 120 10.24 43.36 2.23
N ASN A 121 10.39 43.76 3.49
CA ASN A 121 11.32 43.15 4.43
C ASN A 121 10.76 41.82 4.98
N LYS A 122 11.46 40.72 4.69
CA LYS A 122 11.04 39.36 5.12
C LYS A 122 10.98 39.20 6.64
N ALA A 123 11.86 39.86 7.40
CA ALA A 123 11.88 39.71 8.87
C ALA A 123 10.66 40.38 9.51
N GLU A 124 10.34 41.60 9.09
CA GLU A 124 9.14 42.33 9.54
C GLU A 124 7.87 41.64 9.06
N GLN A 125 7.84 41.14 7.83
CA GLN A 125 6.74 40.34 7.31
C GLN A 125 6.48 39.11 8.20
N THR A 126 7.52 38.38 8.60
CA THR A 126 7.36 37.23 9.52
C THR A 126 6.87 37.63 10.92
N HIS A 127 7.24 38.82 11.42
CA HIS A 127 6.76 39.33 12.69
C HIS A 127 5.26 39.65 12.62
N LEU A 128 4.84 40.40 11.61
CA LEU A 128 3.43 40.75 11.37
C LEU A 128 2.55 39.51 11.19
N LEU A 129 3.06 38.48 10.52
CA LEU A 129 2.36 37.21 10.33
C LEU A 129 2.19 36.44 11.65
N LYS A 130 3.21 36.47 12.53
CA LYS A 130 3.12 35.86 13.87
C LYS A 130 2.14 36.59 14.78
N ASP A 131 2.12 37.92 14.72
CA ASP A 131 1.16 38.74 15.46
C ASP A 131 -0.28 38.48 14.99
N ALA A 132 -0.49 38.41 13.67
CA ALA A 132 -1.78 38.06 13.08
C ALA A 132 -2.24 36.66 13.53
N LEU A 133 -1.32 35.69 13.57
CA LEU A 133 -1.61 34.34 14.06
C LEU A 133 -1.98 34.35 15.56
N GLN A 134 -1.31 35.14 16.38
CA GLN A 134 -1.63 35.27 17.80
C GLN A 134 -3.04 35.86 18.00
N CYS A 135 -3.45 36.82 17.19
CA CYS A 135 -4.82 37.32 17.17
C CYS A 135 -5.83 36.21 16.81
N TYR A 136 -5.58 35.43 15.76
CA TYR A 136 -6.47 34.31 15.40
C TYR A 136 -6.55 33.21 16.47
N ARG A 137 -5.48 32.98 17.25
CA ARG A 137 -5.52 32.04 18.38
C ARG A 137 -6.45 32.47 19.51
N GLN A 138 -6.80 33.75 19.61
CA GLN A 138 -7.76 34.23 20.60
C GLN A 138 -9.20 33.89 20.20
N VAL A 139 -9.47 33.67 18.91
CA VAL A 139 -10.82 33.59 18.33
C VAL A 139 -11.03 32.27 17.58
N THR A 140 -10.73 31.12 18.20
CA THR A 140 -10.77 29.83 17.46
C THR A 140 -12.13 29.15 17.35
N HIS A 141 -13.17 29.63 18.05
CA HIS A 141 -14.43 28.90 18.20
C HIS A 141 -15.48 29.20 17.13
N GLN A 142 -15.47 30.38 16.50
CA GLN A 142 -16.53 30.83 15.60
C GLN A 142 -16.08 31.19 14.17
N ILE A 143 -14.78 31.10 13.86
CA ILE A 143 -14.30 31.56 12.55
C ILE A 143 -14.31 30.45 11.49
N ASN A 144 -14.58 30.87 10.25
CA ASN A 144 -14.32 30.10 9.04
C ASN A 144 -12.81 29.89 8.83
N LEU A 145 -12.30 28.77 9.36
CA LEU A 145 -10.89 28.39 9.26
C LEU A 145 -10.41 28.25 7.81
N GLU A 146 -11.28 27.78 6.89
CA GLU A 146 -10.92 27.59 5.48
C GLU A 146 -10.54 28.91 4.81
N LEU A 147 -11.31 29.98 5.08
CA LEU A 147 -11.03 31.30 4.56
C LEU A 147 -9.69 31.84 5.08
N ILE A 148 -9.44 31.74 6.38
CA ILE A 148 -8.17 32.22 6.97
C ILE A 148 -6.98 31.43 6.41
N CYS A 149 -7.08 30.11 6.33
CA CYS A 149 -6.01 29.28 5.76
C CYS A 149 -5.74 29.67 4.30
N SER A 150 -6.76 29.96 3.49
CA SER A 150 -6.57 30.46 2.12
C SER A 150 -5.82 31.79 2.06
N ILE A 151 -6.09 32.70 3.02
CA ILE A 151 -5.41 34.00 3.08
C ILE A 151 -3.96 33.80 3.52
N LEU A 152 -3.69 32.98 4.54
CA LEU A 152 -2.33 32.66 4.99
C LEU A 152 -1.49 32.00 3.90
N GLU A 153 -2.10 31.12 3.10
CA GLU A 153 -1.47 30.54 1.91
C GLU A 153 -1.12 31.59 0.86
N SER A 154 -1.98 32.58 0.64
CA SER A 154 -1.68 33.68 -0.29
C SER A 154 -0.47 34.53 0.16
N VAL A 155 -0.16 34.55 1.46
CA VAL A 155 1.03 35.21 2.02
C VAL A 155 2.22 34.24 2.19
N ARG A 156 2.08 32.99 1.71
CA ARG A 156 3.10 31.92 1.79
C ARG A 156 3.49 31.55 3.24
N PHE A 157 2.59 31.76 4.20
CA PHE A 157 2.83 31.46 5.62
C PHE A 157 2.27 30.09 6.02
N TYR A 158 2.90 29.02 5.52
CA TYR A 158 2.46 27.64 5.74
C TYR A 158 2.63 27.15 7.19
N GLU A 159 3.66 27.64 7.89
CA GLU A 159 3.87 27.35 9.32
C GLU A 159 2.65 27.74 10.16
N GLY A 160 2.10 28.93 9.88
CA GLY A 160 0.93 29.41 10.61
C GLY A 160 -0.36 28.66 10.28
N VAL A 161 -0.49 28.11 9.07
CA VAL A 161 -1.64 27.27 8.71
C VAL A 161 -1.66 26.01 9.56
N VAL A 162 -0.51 25.33 9.69
CA VAL A 162 -0.37 24.12 10.51
C VAL A 162 -0.62 24.44 11.99
N GLU A 163 0.04 25.46 12.52
CA GLU A 163 -0.10 25.82 13.94
C GLU A 163 -1.54 26.21 14.28
N LEU A 164 -2.18 27.06 13.46
CA LEU A 164 -3.55 27.51 13.70
C LEU A 164 -4.55 26.36 13.60
N ALA A 165 -4.43 25.49 12.59
CA ALA A 165 -5.34 24.36 12.41
C ALA A 165 -5.21 23.33 13.54
N LEU A 166 -3.98 23.01 13.98
CA LEU A 166 -3.75 22.12 15.12
C LEU A 166 -4.25 22.73 16.44
N TYR A 167 -4.02 24.03 16.64
CA TYR A 167 -4.52 24.73 17.82
C TYR A 167 -6.05 24.81 17.85
N ALA A 168 -6.69 25.07 16.69
CA ALA A 168 -8.14 25.04 16.56
C ALA A 168 -8.72 23.64 16.81
N ALA A 169 -8.07 22.58 16.32
CA ALA A 169 -8.47 21.20 16.57
C ALA A 169 -8.44 20.86 18.07
N HIS A 170 -7.39 21.28 18.79
CA HIS A 170 -7.29 21.08 20.24
C HIS A 170 -8.34 21.89 21.02
N ARG A 171 -8.66 23.11 20.57
CA ARG A 171 -9.69 23.97 21.19
C ARG A 171 -11.12 23.47 20.97
N ARG A 172 -11.40 22.84 19.83
CA ARG A 172 -12.73 22.25 19.52
C ARG A 172 -13.02 20.98 20.32
N ASP A 173 -11.99 20.25 20.73
CA ASP A 173 -12.13 19.09 21.62
C ASP A 173 -11.01 19.09 22.70
N PRO A 174 -11.15 19.88 23.77
CA PRO A 174 -10.16 19.94 24.85
C PRO A 174 -10.12 18.68 25.71
N GLN A 175 -11.24 17.94 25.77
CA GLN A 175 -11.39 16.75 26.61
C GLN A 175 -10.88 15.47 25.93
N GLY A 176 -10.64 15.51 24.61
CA GLY A 176 -10.12 14.38 23.85
C GLY A 176 -11.15 13.30 23.57
N HIS A 177 -12.43 13.67 23.45
CA HIS A 177 -13.51 12.74 23.12
C HIS A 177 -13.26 12.03 21.78
N ALA A 178 -12.66 12.73 20.80
CA ALA A 178 -12.32 12.14 19.52
C ALA A 178 -11.25 11.02 19.63
N LEU A 179 -10.31 11.15 20.57
CA LEU A 179 -9.26 10.14 20.78
C LEU A 179 -9.85 8.88 21.43
N HIS A 180 -10.76 9.06 22.38
CA HIS A 180 -11.47 7.97 23.02
C HIS A 180 -12.34 7.20 22.02
N PHE A 181 -13.07 7.93 21.16
CA PHE A 181 -13.86 7.36 20.08
C PHE A 181 -13.00 6.51 19.11
N TYR A 182 -11.83 7.03 18.73
CA TYR A 182 -10.89 6.33 17.87
C TYR A 182 -10.35 5.03 18.51
N LYS A 183 -9.91 5.09 19.78
CA LYS A 183 -9.37 3.91 20.49
C LYS A 183 -10.41 2.83 20.76
N ASN A 184 -11.68 3.20 20.83
CA ASN A 184 -12.80 2.27 21.04
C ASN A 184 -13.36 1.71 19.72
N GLY A 185 -12.73 2.00 18.57
CA GLY A 185 -13.10 1.41 17.28
C GLY A 185 -14.40 1.97 16.71
N GLU A 186 -14.62 3.29 16.85
CA GLU A 186 -15.72 4.03 16.21
C GLU A 186 -17.11 3.47 16.52
N SER A 187 -17.39 3.25 17.82
CA SER A 187 -18.67 2.67 18.25
C SER A 187 -19.86 3.55 17.80
N PRO A 188 -20.86 3.03 17.05
CA PRO A 188 -21.95 3.83 16.48
C PRO A 188 -22.86 4.53 17.50
N GLY A 189 -22.75 4.20 18.78
CA GLY A 189 -23.55 4.80 19.86
C GLY A 189 -22.96 6.07 20.48
N ASP A 190 -21.72 6.45 20.17
CA ASP A 190 -21.04 7.61 20.77
C ASP A 190 -21.13 8.83 19.84
N VAL A 191 -22.28 9.51 19.87
CA VAL A 191 -22.56 10.71 19.07
C VAL A 191 -21.61 11.86 19.43
N GLN A 192 -21.24 11.99 20.71
CA GLN A 192 -20.32 13.04 21.17
C GLN A 192 -18.91 12.83 20.64
N GLY A 193 -18.43 11.58 20.66
CA GLY A 193 -17.16 11.19 20.05
C GLY A 193 -17.13 11.44 18.54
N GLN A 194 -18.21 11.10 17.83
CA GLN A 194 -18.33 11.30 16.39
C GLN A 194 -18.34 12.80 16.01
N GLU A 195 -19.10 13.63 16.70
CA GLU A 195 -19.13 15.08 16.46
C GLU A 195 -17.77 15.73 16.71
N ALA A 196 -17.09 15.35 17.80
CA ALA A 196 -15.73 15.82 18.10
C ALA A 196 -14.72 15.39 17.01
N MET A 197 -14.84 14.16 16.50
CA MET A 197 -13.99 13.64 15.43
C MET A 197 -14.20 14.40 14.11
N ILE A 198 -15.45 14.68 13.73
CA ILE A 198 -15.78 15.48 12.54
C ILE A 198 -15.22 16.90 12.69
N ALA A 199 -15.42 17.53 13.84
CA ALA A 199 -14.96 18.89 14.11
C ALA A 199 -13.42 19.01 14.03
N ARG A 200 -12.67 18.00 14.50
CA ARG A 200 -11.21 17.92 14.34
C ARG A 200 -10.80 17.63 12.89
N HIS A 201 -11.47 16.71 12.21
CA HIS A 201 -11.18 16.40 10.81
C HIS A 201 -11.35 17.60 9.88
N GLN A 202 -12.34 18.46 10.13
CA GLN A 202 -12.49 19.72 9.39
C GLN A 202 -11.27 20.63 9.54
N CYS A 203 -10.66 20.69 10.73
CA CYS A 203 -9.44 21.47 10.94
C CYS A 203 -8.24 20.84 10.23
N TYR A 204 -8.07 19.52 10.32
CA TYR A 204 -7.02 18.79 9.61
C TYR A 204 -7.16 18.90 8.09
N LYS A 205 -8.39 18.96 7.59
CA LYS A 205 -8.68 19.12 6.16
C LYS A 205 -8.05 20.39 5.59
N CYS A 206 -8.03 21.49 6.33
CA CYS A 206 -7.36 22.72 5.89
C CYS A 206 -5.87 22.49 5.62
N ILE A 207 -5.19 21.68 6.46
CA ILE A 207 -3.77 21.33 6.28
C ILE A 207 -3.60 20.38 5.09
N THR A 208 -4.44 19.35 4.97
CA THR A 208 -4.32 18.39 3.86
C THR A 208 -4.63 19.05 2.51
N ASP A 209 -5.59 19.97 2.46
CA ASP A 209 -5.92 20.73 1.25
C ASP A 209 -4.77 21.67 0.86
N CYS A 210 -4.09 22.26 1.85
CA CYS A 210 -2.87 23.05 1.64
C CYS A 210 -1.75 22.20 1.02
N LEU A 211 -1.49 21.03 1.61
CA LEU A 211 -0.52 20.07 1.09
C LEU A 211 -0.91 19.55 -0.31
N GLN A 212 -2.20 19.34 -0.57
CA GLN A 212 -2.72 18.92 -1.88
C GLN A 212 -2.43 19.98 -2.94
N ARG A 213 -2.64 21.27 -2.63
CA ARG A 213 -2.30 22.37 -3.53
C ARG A 213 -0.80 22.42 -3.82
N LEU A 214 0.04 22.27 -2.80
CA LEU A 214 1.50 22.20 -2.98
C LEU A 214 1.92 21.00 -3.85
N LEU A 215 1.29 19.84 -3.68
CA LEU A 215 1.51 18.65 -4.53
C LEU A 215 1.06 18.90 -5.98
N ALA A 216 -0.11 19.49 -6.19
CA ALA A 216 -0.62 19.80 -7.52
C ALA A 216 0.32 20.76 -8.26
N ILE A 217 0.85 21.79 -7.59
CA ILE A 217 1.84 22.72 -8.16
C ILE A 217 3.10 21.97 -8.58
N ARG A 218 3.63 21.09 -7.72
CA ARG A 218 4.79 20.24 -8.02
C ARG A 218 4.55 19.34 -9.24
N GLN A 219 3.39 18.69 -9.33
CA GLN A 219 3.06 17.76 -10.40
C GLN A 219 2.77 18.46 -11.73
N SER A 220 2.23 19.69 -11.69
CA SER A 220 1.87 20.45 -12.89
C SER A 220 3.06 20.76 -13.81
N SER A 221 4.28 20.88 -13.27
CA SER A 221 5.51 21.08 -14.06
C SER A 221 6.12 19.80 -14.65
N ALA A 222 5.66 18.61 -14.22
CA ALA A 222 6.15 17.33 -14.77
C ALA A 222 5.42 16.90 -16.05
N GLN A 223 4.27 17.52 -16.35
CA GLN A 223 3.62 17.38 -17.65
C GLN A 223 4.34 18.27 -18.66
N SER A 224 4.83 17.66 -19.74
CA SER A 224 5.58 18.31 -20.82
C SER A 224 4.96 19.64 -21.24
N PRO A 225 5.75 20.65 -21.66
CA PRO A 225 5.21 21.94 -22.06
C PRO A 225 4.25 21.70 -23.24
N SER A 226 2.96 21.82 -22.98
CA SER A 226 1.94 21.78 -24.01
C SER A 226 2.30 22.85 -25.05
N LEU A 227 2.50 22.41 -26.30
CA LEU A 227 2.72 23.28 -27.45
C LEU A 227 1.72 24.44 -27.39
N PRO A 228 2.16 25.71 -27.31
CA PRO A 228 1.25 26.84 -27.29
C PRO A 228 0.39 26.80 -28.55
N SER A 229 -0.94 26.79 -28.39
CA SER A 229 -1.88 26.83 -29.52
C SER A 229 -1.86 28.17 -30.29
N ARG A 230 -1.00 29.12 -29.89
CA ARG A 230 -0.73 30.38 -30.58
C ARG A 230 0.78 30.65 -30.62
N PRO A 231 1.35 31.00 -31.78
CA PRO A 231 2.67 31.61 -31.85
C PRO A 231 2.61 32.98 -31.16
N GLY A 232 3.36 33.14 -30.08
CA GLY A 232 3.49 34.39 -29.35
C GLY A 232 4.64 34.29 -28.34
N PRO A 233 5.21 35.42 -27.90
CA PRO A 233 6.20 35.40 -26.83
C PRO A 233 5.60 34.73 -25.59
N PRO A 234 6.39 33.96 -24.81
CA PRO A 234 5.88 33.31 -23.62
C PRO A 234 5.21 34.35 -22.71
N PRO A 235 4.05 34.04 -22.09
CA PRO A 235 3.48 34.92 -21.08
C PRO A 235 4.54 35.20 -20.02
N THR A 236 4.66 36.46 -19.60
CA THR A 236 5.57 36.85 -18.52
C THR A 236 5.24 36.01 -17.29
N PRO A 237 6.19 35.23 -16.73
CA PRO A 237 5.92 34.44 -15.54
C PRO A 237 5.53 35.39 -14.40
N ASP A 238 4.37 35.15 -13.77
CA ASP A 238 3.92 35.93 -12.63
C ASP A 238 5.03 35.94 -11.55
N PRO A 239 5.49 37.10 -11.07
CA PRO A 239 6.52 37.18 -10.03
C PRO A 239 6.09 36.53 -8.70
N ASN A 240 4.79 36.23 -8.55
CA ASN A 240 4.20 35.54 -7.40
C ASN A 240 3.89 34.04 -7.65
N ALA A 241 4.14 33.49 -8.85
CA ALA A 241 3.97 32.06 -9.08
C ALA A 241 5.00 31.25 -8.28
N LEU A 242 4.55 30.26 -7.50
CA LEU A 242 5.45 29.35 -6.79
C LEU A 242 6.26 28.55 -7.81
N THR A 243 7.58 28.54 -7.68
CA THR A 243 8.42 27.58 -8.40
C THR A 243 8.21 26.19 -7.80
N PRO A 244 8.35 25.11 -8.60
CA PRO A 244 8.20 23.74 -8.07
C PRO A 244 9.24 23.41 -6.99
N ILE A 245 10.41 24.05 -7.04
CA ILE A 245 11.48 23.91 -6.05
C ILE A 245 11.07 24.56 -4.71
N ASP A 246 10.45 25.74 -4.77
CA ASP A 246 9.96 26.40 -3.57
C ASP A 246 8.74 25.66 -2.98
N ALA A 247 7.88 25.11 -3.84
CA ALA A 247 6.76 24.25 -3.41
C ALA A 247 7.25 22.99 -2.67
N GLU A 248 8.34 22.36 -3.11
CA GLU A 248 8.94 21.23 -2.41
C GLU A 248 9.52 21.63 -1.05
N LYS A 249 10.24 22.76 -0.98
CA LYS A 249 10.76 23.28 0.31
C LYS A 249 9.63 23.57 1.29
N TYR A 250 8.57 24.25 0.85
CA TYR A 250 7.43 24.56 1.72
C TYR A 250 6.69 23.28 2.12
N MET A 251 6.59 22.30 1.24
CA MET A 251 6.01 21.00 1.58
C MET A 251 6.82 20.26 2.64
N GLU A 252 8.15 20.21 2.51
CA GLU A 252 9.02 19.59 3.51
C GLU A 252 8.97 20.31 4.85
N LEU A 253 8.97 21.64 4.83
CA LEU A 253 8.80 22.45 6.04
C LEU A 253 7.45 22.15 6.71
N THR A 254 6.37 22.17 5.94
CA THR A 254 5.00 21.91 6.42
C THR A 254 4.88 20.50 6.99
N LEU A 255 5.45 19.49 6.32
CA LEU A 255 5.48 18.11 6.81
C LEU A 255 6.31 17.97 8.09
N THR A 256 7.48 18.62 8.17
CA THR A 256 8.32 18.58 9.36
C THR A 256 7.62 19.20 10.58
N LEU A 257 6.93 20.32 10.38
CA LEU A 257 6.10 20.98 11.41
C LEU A 257 4.87 20.14 11.78
N ALA A 258 4.24 19.51 10.79
CA ALA A 258 3.12 18.61 11.02
C ALA A 258 3.53 17.38 11.85
N LEU A 259 4.72 16.82 11.59
CA LEU A 259 5.25 15.64 12.29
C LEU A 259 5.83 15.95 13.67
N SER A 260 6.19 17.20 13.95
CA SER A 260 6.61 17.62 15.29
C SER A 260 5.45 17.81 16.26
N SER A 261 4.21 17.76 15.76
CA SER A 261 3.02 17.85 16.60
C SER A 261 2.83 16.59 17.46
N GLY A 262 2.34 16.77 18.68
CA GLY A 262 2.06 15.67 19.61
C GLY A 262 0.67 15.04 19.47
N ASP A 263 -0.09 15.39 18.43
CA ASP A 263 -1.47 14.96 18.26
C ASP A 263 -1.55 13.64 17.48
N GLU A 264 -1.93 12.57 18.18
CA GLU A 264 -2.08 11.22 17.62
C GLU A 264 -3.11 11.18 16.49
N LEU A 265 -4.23 11.90 16.61
CA LEU A 265 -5.30 11.89 15.59
C LEU A 265 -4.89 12.62 14.31
N TRP A 266 -4.13 13.71 14.44
CA TRP A 266 -3.58 14.38 13.27
C TRP A 266 -2.63 13.46 12.50
N HIS A 267 -1.73 12.75 13.19
CA HIS A 267 -0.84 11.80 12.55
C HIS A 267 -1.60 10.71 11.79
N VAL A 268 -2.70 10.22 12.36
CA VAL A 268 -3.62 9.27 11.70
C VAL A 268 -4.17 9.86 10.39
N SER A 269 -4.73 11.08 10.43
CA SER A 269 -5.27 11.75 9.23
C SER A 269 -4.18 12.04 8.19
N LEU A 270 -2.98 12.43 8.62
CA LEU A 270 -1.83 12.68 7.75
C LEU A 270 -1.37 11.40 7.05
N TYR A 271 -1.27 10.28 7.76
CA TYR A 271 -0.90 8.98 7.17
C TYR A 271 -1.93 8.51 6.17
N GLN A 272 -3.23 8.67 6.46
CA GLN A 272 -4.29 8.37 5.50
C GLN A 272 -4.14 9.22 4.23
N TRP A 273 -3.93 10.53 4.36
CA TRP A 273 -3.73 11.42 3.22
C TRP A 273 -2.48 11.06 2.38
N LEU A 274 -1.38 10.65 3.02
CA LEU A 274 -0.17 10.19 2.32
C LEU A 274 -0.43 8.89 1.53
N ILE A 275 -1.23 7.97 2.09
CA ILE A 275 -1.62 6.72 1.41
C ILE A 275 -2.54 7.02 0.22
N ASP A 276 -3.53 7.88 0.40
CA ASP A 276 -4.50 8.25 -0.64
C ASP A 276 -3.82 8.95 -1.84
N ASN A 277 -2.74 9.69 -1.59
CA ASN A 277 -1.91 10.33 -2.62
C ASN A 277 -0.74 9.46 -3.13
N ALA A 278 -0.70 8.17 -2.78
CA ALA A 278 0.36 7.22 -3.17
C ALA A 278 1.79 7.62 -2.76
N LEU A 279 1.96 8.48 -1.75
CA LEU A 279 3.25 8.91 -1.20
C LEU A 279 3.78 7.94 -0.14
N THR A 280 3.72 6.64 -0.45
CA THR A 280 4.05 5.55 0.47
C THR A 280 5.54 5.51 0.82
N ASP A 281 6.43 5.82 -0.13
CA ASP A 281 7.87 5.87 0.14
C ASP A 281 8.22 6.95 1.18
N ARG A 282 7.58 8.12 1.07
CA ARG A 282 7.73 9.20 2.07
C ARG A 282 7.17 8.80 3.42
N LEU A 283 6.03 8.08 3.47
CA LEU A 283 5.49 7.54 4.71
C LEU A 283 6.50 6.62 5.42
N LEU A 284 7.24 5.80 4.66
CA LEU A 284 8.24 4.87 5.19
C LEU A 284 9.52 5.56 5.70
N GLU A 285 9.80 6.79 5.26
CA GLU A 285 10.93 7.60 5.75
C GLU A 285 10.63 8.30 7.09
N ILE A 286 9.34 8.45 7.43
CA ILE A 286 8.90 9.13 8.65
C ILE A 286 9.18 8.26 9.87
N LYS A 287 10.10 8.73 10.73
CA LYS A 287 10.40 8.12 12.03
C LYS A 287 9.44 8.59 13.10
N SER A 288 8.19 8.12 13.06
CA SER A 288 7.19 8.42 14.10
C SER A 288 6.82 7.18 14.91
N VAL A 289 6.72 7.34 16.23
CA VAL A 289 6.29 6.29 17.16
C VAL A 289 4.80 5.92 16.93
N HIS A 290 4.02 6.84 16.36
CA HIS A 290 2.59 6.65 16.12
C HIS A 290 2.28 5.87 14.84
N LEU A 291 3.25 5.76 13.91
CA LEU A 291 3.04 5.06 12.64
C LEU A 291 2.79 3.57 12.85
N GLU A 292 3.56 2.92 13.72
CA GLU A 292 3.36 1.50 14.03
C GLU A 292 2.01 1.24 14.70
N ALA A 293 1.59 2.11 15.63
CA ALA A 293 0.30 2.02 16.30
C ALA A 293 -0.86 2.18 15.31
N TYR A 294 -0.77 3.15 14.40
CA TYR A 294 -1.75 3.37 13.34
C TYR A 294 -1.87 2.17 12.40
N LEU A 295 -0.75 1.68 11.87
CA LEU A 295 -0.74 0.54 10.95
C LEU A 295 -1.27 -0.73 11.64
N LYS A 296 -0.93 -0.97 12.92
CA LYS A 296 -1.51 -2.07 13.70
C LYS A 296 -3.01 -1.91 13.93
N HIS A 297 -3.48 -0.70 14.23
CA HIS A 297 -4.91 -0.44 14.45
C HIS A 297 -5.73 -0.66 13.18
N LYS A 298 -5.26 -0.15 12.03
CA LYS A 298 -5.90 -0.36 10.72
C LYS A 298 -5.84 -1.82 10.24
N THR A 299 -4.83 -2.58 10.67
CA THR A 299 -4.70 -4.02 10.32
C THR A 299 -5.37 -4.96 11.32
N ALA A 300 -5.77 -4.45 12.50
CA ALA A 300 -6.59 -5.18 13.47
C ALA A 300 -8.01 -5.41 12.89
N ALA A 301 -8.72 -6.39 13.45
CA ALA A 301 -9.87 -7.11 12.91
C ALA A 301 -11.06 -6.31 12.32
N GLN A 302 -11.06 -4.98 12.39
CA GLN A 302 -12.12 -4.10 11.89
C GLN A 302 -11.99 -3.73 10.41
N TYR A 303 -10.78 -3.77 9.80
CA TYR A 303 -10.58 -3.54 8.35
C TYR A 303 -9.69 -4.62 7.70
N PRO A 304 -10.16 -5.88 7.60
CA PRO A 304 -9.35 -7.01 7.13
C PRO A 304 -8.86 -6.90 5.68
N ASN A 305 -9.49 -6.06 4.86
CA ASN A 305 -9.35 -6.05 3.40
C ASN A 305 -8.25 -5.16 2.85
N ASP A 306 -7.51 -4.42 3.68
CA ASP A 306 -6.50 -3.50 3.16
C ASP A 306 -5.13 -4.19 3.06
N LEU A 307 -4.98 -5.09 2.07
CA LEU A 307 -3.70 -5.72 1.72
C LEU A 307 -2.58 -4.69 1.57
N LYS A 308 -2.91 -3.50 1.06
CA LYS A 308 -1.99 -2.36 0.95
C LYS A 308 -1.44 -1.93 2.31
N MET A 309 -2.26 -1.97 3.35
CA MET A 309 -1.85 -1.57 4.70
C MET A 309 -0.89 -2.58 5.34
N LEU A 310 -1.14 -3.88 5.16
CA LEU A 310 -0.22 -4.93 5.59
C LEU A 310 1.10 -4.87 4.79
N ASP A 311 1.01 -4.55 3.50
CA ASP A 311 2.18 -4.38 2.64
C ASP A 311 3.07 -3.22 3.11
N LEU A 312 2.45 -2.10 3.48
CA LEU A 312 3.14 -0.96 4.08
C LEU A 312 3.75 -1.30 5.45
N LEU A 313 3.08 -2.11 6.25
CA LEU A 313 3.54 -2.49 7.58
C LEU A 313 4.84 -3.31 7.55
N TRP A 314 4.96 -4.32 6.68
CA TRP A 314 6.21 -5.09 6.60
C TRP A 314 7.35 -4.25 6.00
N ARG A 315 7.07 -3.39 5.00
CA ARG A 315 8.05 -2.45 4.45
C ARG A 315 8.57 -1.47 5.53
N HIS A 316 7.68 -1.00 6.40
CA HIS A 316 8.07 -0.16 7.54
C HIS A 316 8.97 -0.92 8.52
N TYR A 317 8.66 -2.19 8.81
CA TYR A 317 9.51 -3.02 9.67
C TYR A 317 10.89 -3.32 9.05
N GLU A 318 10.99 -3.49 7.74
CA GLU A 318 12.30 -3.62 7.08
C GLU A 318 13.14 -2.34 7.20
N LYS A 319 12.53 -1.17 7.00
CA LYS A 319 13.21 0.14 7.13
C LYS A 319 13.64 0.44 8.56
N THR A 320 12.82 0.08 9.55
CA THR A 320 13.13 0.21 10.98
C THR A 320 14.07 -0.89 11.50
N LYS A 321 14.51 -1.82 10.63
CA LYS A 321 15.37 -2.98 10.95
C LYS A 321 14.76 -3.98 11.93
N ASN A 322 13.43 -3.97 12.10
CA ASN A 322 12.71 -4.97 12.88
C ASN A 322 12.29 -6.15 11.98
N TYR A 323 13.27 -6.90 11.49
CA TYR A 323 13.04 -7.97 10.51
C TYR A 323 12.22 -9.15 11.08
N ALA A 324 12.26 -9.39 12.39
CA ALA A 324 11.47 -10.45 13.03
C ALA A 324 9.95 -10.14 12.98
N ALA A 325 9.57 -8.88 13.22
CA ALA A 325 8.19 -8.44 13.06
C ALA A 325 7.75 -8.47 11.58
N ALA A 326 8.63 -8.06 10.66
CA ALA A 326 8.37 -8.13 9.21
C ALA A 326 8.07 -9.57 8.77
N ALA A 327 8.92 -10.53 9.16
CA ALA A 327 8.75 -11.94 8.79
C ALA A 327 7.42 -12.54 9.29
N ARG A 328 6.98 -12.18 10.51
CA ARG A 328 5.67 -12.61 11.05
C ARG A 328 4.49 -12.03 10.28
N ILE A 329 4.55 -10.76 9.88
CA ILE A 329 3.50 -10.13 9.06
C ILE A 329 3.45 -10.77 7.68
N LEU A 330 4.62 -11.03 7.06
CA LEU A 330 4.71 -11.70 5.76
C LEU A 330 4.19 -13.16 5.81
N SER A 331 4.45 -13.90 6.89
CA SER A 331 3.85 -15.24 7.11
C SER A 331 2.33 -15.16 7.17
N LYS A 332 1.79 -14.20 7.94
CA LYS A 332 0.34 -13.97 8.03
C LYS A 332 -0.28 -13.54 6.70
N LEU A 333 0.46 -12.80 5.88
CA LEU A 333 0.04 -12.42 4.51
C LEU A 333 -0.01 -13.64 3.60
N ALA A 334 0.97 -14.54 3.67
CA ALA A 334 1.00 -15.76 2.88
C ALA A 334 -0.11 -16.76 3.28
N GLU A 335 -0.45 -16.84 4.57
CA GLU A 335 -1.48 -17.74 5.11
C GLU A 335 -2.91 -17.25 4.89
N ARG A 336 -3.11 -15.97 4.52
CA ARG A 336 -4.45 -15.43 4.30
C ARG A 336 -5.12 -16.08 3.10
N GLU A 337 -6.31 -16.61 3.36
CA GLU A 337 -7.25 -17.10 2.37
C GLU A 337 -8.03 -15.92 1.80
N SER A 338 -7.50 -15.30 0.75
CA SER A 338 -8.21 -14.28 -0.03
C SER A 338 -7.90 -14.45 -1.51
N GLY A 339 -8.90 -14.18 -2.36
CA GLY A 339 -8.76 -14.21 -3.82
C GLY A 339 -7.92 -13.06 -4.38
N ASP A 340 -7.54 -12.11 -3.54
CA ASP A 340 -6.77 -10.92 -3.93
C ASP A 340 -5.26 -11.16 -3.98
N VAL A 341 -4.77 -12.24 -3.36
CA VAL A 341 -3.34 -12.62 -3.38
C VAL A 341 -3.17 -13.85 -4.26
N SER A 342 -2.26 -13.79 -5.23
CA SER A 342 -1.93 -14.95 -6.08
C SER A 342 -0.92 -15.88 -5.40
N LEU A 343 -0.87 -17.14 -5.83
CA LEU A 343 0.14 -18.10 -5.35
C LEU A 343 1.57 -17.61 -5.56
N VAL A 344 1.84 -16.90 -6.66
CA VAL A 344 3.15 -16.29 -6.95
C VAL A 344 3.50 -15.21 -5.92
N GLN A 345 2.54 -14.35 -5.56
CA GLN A 345 2.73 -13.35 -4.52
C GLN A 345 2.91 -14.00 -3.14
N ARG A 346 2.22 -15.10 -2.84
CA ARG A 346 2.46 -15.87 -1.60
C ARG A 346 3.87 -16.43 -1.52
N LEU A 347 4.38 -16.99 -2.63
CA LEU A 347 5.77 -17.44 -2.73
C LEU A 347 6.77 -16.29 -2.52
N GLU A 348 6.47 -15.12 -3.09
CA GLU A 348 7.28 -13.91 -2.90
C GLU A 348 7.27 -13.48 -1.43
N TYR A 349 6.10 -13.43 -0.78
CA TYR A 349 5.98 -13.11 0.66
C TYR A 349 6.73 -14.11 1.54
N LEU A 350 6.61 -15.42 1.30
CA LEU A 350 7.35 -16.45 2.03
C LEU A 350 8.87 -16.31 1.82
N SER A 351 9.32 -16.08 0.58
CA SER A 351 10.74 -15.88 0.28
C SER A 351 11.32 -14.63 0.98
N ARG A 352 10.56 -13.53 1.01
CA ARG A 352 10.93 -12.30 1.76
C ARG A 352 10.88 -12.52 3.26
N ALA A 353 9.93 -13.29 3.77
CA ALA A 353 9.84 -13.64 5.18
C ALA A 353 11.10 -14.41 5.63
N ILE A 354 11.53 -15.39 4.84
CA ILE A 354 12.77 -16.15 5.09
C ILE A 354 14.00 -15.25 5.03
N MET A 355 14.09 -14.37 4.03
CA MET A 355 15.19 -13.40 3.92
C MET A 355 15.25 -12.47 5.13
N SER A 356 14.10 -11.95 5.58
CA SER A 356 13.97 -11.11 6.78
C SER A 356 14.33 -11.87 8.06
N ALA A 357 13.85 -13.10 8.21
CA ALA A 357 14.19 -13.96 9.34
C ALA A 357 15.71 -14.25 9.37
N LYS A 358 16.34 -14.51 8.22
CA LYS A 358 17.79 -14.74 8.10
C LYS A 358 18.64 -13.49 8.29
N SER A 359 18.14 -12.31 7.92
CA SER A 359 18.86 -11.02 7.96
C SER A 359 18.86 -10.39 9.35
N SER A 360 17.85 -10.69 10.17
CA SER A 360 17.97 -10.46 11.60
C SER A 360 19.16 -11.27 12.14
N ASN A 361 19.94 -10.73 13.06
CA ASN A 361 21.07 -11.44 13.72
C ASN A 361 20.61 -12.64 14.59
N LEU A 362 19.45 -13.24 14.27
CA LEU A 362 18.71 -14.32 14.93
C LEU A 362 19.42 -15.67 14.89
N ARG A 363 20.53 -15.83 14.16
CA ARG A 363 21.31 -17.09 14.17
C ARG A 363 21.88 -17.43 15.55
N THR A 364 21.75 -16.54 16.55
CA THR A 364 22.40 -16.69 17.87
C THR A 364 21.48 -16.49 19.09
N SER A 365 20.20 -16.11 18.96
CA SER A 365 19.46 -15.56 20.10
C SER A 365 18.27 -16.38 20.66
N SER A 366 17.67 -17.34 19.93
CA SER A 366 16.54 -18.12 20.49
C SER A 366 16.22 -19.42 19.74
N SER A 367 15.77 -20.47 20.45
CA SER A 367 15.18 -21.70 19.85
C SER A 367 13.90 -21.43 19.04
N LYS A 368 13.00 -20.60 19.58
CA LYS A 368 11.67 -20.33 18.98
C LYS A 368 11.75 -19.65 17.61
N GLU A 369 12.73 -18.78 17.44
CA GLU A 369 12.97 -18.07 16.18
C GLU A 369 13.58 -18.97 15.11
N GLY A 370 14.38 -19.98 15.50
CA GLY A 370 14.87 -21.03 14.60
C GLY A 370 13.75 -21.97 14.16
N GLU A 371 12.88 -22.37 15.08
CA GLU A 371 11.67 -23.16 14.79
C GLU A 371 10.77 -22.43 13.77
N PHE A 372 10.54 -21.13 13.95
CA PHE A 372 9.77 -20.32 13.00
C PHE A 372 10.43 -20.22 11.62
N LEU A 373 11.76 -20.14 11.55
CA LEU A 373 12.47 -20.16 10.26
C LEU A 373 12.28 -21.48 9.54
N HIS A 374 12.41 -22.61 10.26
CA HIS A 374 12.16 -23.93 9.69
C HIS A 374 10.72 -24.08 9.20
N GLU A 375 9.74 -23.61 9.98
CA GLU A 375 8.33 -23.60 9.57
C GLU A 375 8.10 -22.81 8.27
N LEU A 376 8.76 -21.65 8.11
CA LEU A 376 8.69 -20.87 6.87
C LEU A 376 9.35 -21.57 5.68
N GLU A 377 10.48 -22.25 5.90
CA GLU A 377 11.18 -23.01 4.85
C GLU A 377 10.34 -24.21 4.38
N GLU A 378 9.75 -24.96 5.30
CA GLU A 378 8.81 -26.05 5.00
C GLU A 378 7.59 -25.53 4.23
N LYS A 379 6.97 -24.44 4.69
CA LYS A 379 5.83 -23.81 4.00
C LYS A 379 6.20 -23.36 2.59
N LEU A 380 7.40 -22.80 2.38
CA LEU A 380 7.86 -22.40 1.06
C LEU A 380 8.04 -23.61 0.14
N GLU A 381 8.55 -24.74 0.66
CA GLU A 381 8.70 -25.96 -0.10
C GLU A 381 7.34 -26.52 -0.56
N VAL A 382 6.38 -26.61 0.36
CA VAL A 382 5.01 -27.02 0.03
C VAL A 382 4.37 -26.09 -1.00
N ALA A 383 4.51 -24.76 -0.81
CA ALA A 383 3.98 -23.77 -1.76
C ALA A 383 4.62 -23.87 -3.16
N ARG A 384 5.91 -24.23 -3.25
CA ARG A 384 6.58 -24.48 -4.54
C ARG A 384 6.00 -25.70 -5.24
N ILE A 385 5.75 -26.78 -4.50
CA ILE A 385 5.13 -27.98 -5.05
C ILE A 385 3.69 -27.67 -5.49
N GLN A 386 2.96 -26.90 -4.69
CA GLN A 386 1.64 -26.40 -5.06
C GLN A 386 1.67 -25.58 -6.36
N SER A 387 2.70 -24.75 -6.56
CA SER A 387 2.91 -24.02 -7.83
C SER A 387 3.19 -24.95 -9.00
N GLN A 388 3.99 -26.01 -8.81
CA GLN A 388 4.23 -27.02 -9.84
C GLN A 388 2.94 -27.76 -10.22
N VAL A 389 2.11 -28.13 -9.23
CA VAL A 389 0.80 -28.73 -9.45
C VAL A 389 -0.11 -27.77 -10.22
N TYR A 390 -0.17 -26.50 -9.82
CA TYR A 390 -0.93 -25.47 -10.51
C TYR A 390 -0.49 -25.30 -11.97
N GLU A 391 0.81 -25.25 -12.26
CA GLU A 391 1.36 -25.15 -13.62
C GLU A 391 1.06 -26.41 -14.45
N ALA A 392 1.15 -27.60 -13.86
CA ALA A 392 0.80 -28.85 -14.53
C ALA A 392 -0.70 -28.92 -14.89
N LEU A 393 -1.57 -28.48 -13.98
CA LEU A 393 -3.01 -28.39 -14.22
C LEU A 393 -3.36 -27.30 -15.23
N SER A 394 -2.69 -26.15 -15.19
CA SER A 394 -2.89 -25.04 -16.13
C SER A 394 -2.53 -25.46 -17.56
N ARG A 395 -1.40 -26.16 -17.75
CA ARG A 395 -1.02 -26.74 -19.05
C ARG A 395 -2.06 -27.74 -19.56
N ARG A 396 -2.60 -28.57 -18.67
CA ARG A 396 -3.69 -29.51 -19.03
C ARG A 396 -4.99 -28.81 -19.36
N HIS A 397 -5.37 -27.78 -18.61
CA HIS A 397 -6.55 -26.98 -18.88
C HIS A 397 -6.43 -26.27 -20.25
N ALA A 398 -5.26 -25.74 -20.59
CA ALA A 398 -5.01 -25.14 -21.90
C ALA A 398 -5.21 -26.14 -23.06
N SER A 399 -4.87 -27.41 -22.85
CA SER A 399 -5.12 -28.49 -23.82
C SER A 399 -6.58 -28.97 -23.81
N ARG A 400 -7.20 -29.05 -22.63
CA ARG A 400 -8.56 -29.57 -22.40
C ARG A 400 -9.28 -28.76 -21.32
N PRO A 401 -10.06 -27.73 -21.68
CA PRO A 401 -10.78 -26.92 -20.71
C PRO A 401 -11.88 -27.74 -20.04
N SER A 402 -11.94 -27.68 -18.71
CA SER A 402 -12.94 -28.35 -17.88
C SER A 402 -13.31 -27.47 -16.68
N PRO A 403 -14.58 -27.36 -16.31
CA PRO A 403 -15.00 -26.55 -15.16
C PRO A 403 -14.40 -27.06 -13.84
N HIS A 404 -14.16 -28.38 -13.73
CA HIS A 404 -13.53 -28.98 -12.56
C HIS A 404 -12.04 -28.61 -12.43
N LEU A 405 -11.33 -28.46 -13.56
CA LEU A 405 -9.95 -27.98 -13.58
C LEU A 405 -9.88 -26.49 -13.21
N GLN A 406 -10.84 -25.67 -13.65
CA GLN A 406 -10.92 -24.25 -13.29
C GLN A 406 -11.15 -24.06 -11.79
N ASP A 407 -12.06 -24.82 -11.19
CA ASP A 407 -12.30 -24.75 -9.74
C ASP A 407 -11.06 -25.19 -8.95
N ALA A 408 -10.39 -26.28 -9.37
CA ALA A 408 -9.14 -26.72 -8.77
C ALA A 408 -8.03 -25.65 -8.85
N LEU A 409 -7.88 -24.97 -10.00
CA LEU A 409 -6.91 -23.89 -10.17
C LEU A 409 -7.23 -22.70 -9.26
N ASN A 410 -8.50 -22.30 -9.14
CA ASN A 410 -8.90 -21.21 -8.26
C ASN A 410 -8.63 -21.55 -6.78
N GLN A 411 -8.95 -22.77 -6.35
CA GLN A 411 -8.67 -23.22 -4.98
C GLN A 411 -7.17 -23.25 -4.68
N LEU A 412 -6.37 -23.80 -5.59
CA LEU A 412 -4.90 -23.80 -5.47
C LEU A 412 -4.29 -22.39 -5.50
N ASN A 413 -4.95 -21.42 -6.14
CA ASN A 413 -4.47 -20.05 -6.16
C ASN A 413 -4.94 -19.22 -4.94
N ASN A 414 -5.98 -19.65 -4.21
CA ASN A 414 -6.61 -18.87 -3.14
C ASN A 414 -6.11 -19.21 -1.73
N ARG A 415 -5.53 -20.39 -1.52
CA ARG A 415 -5.04 -20.83 -0.20
C ARG A 415 -3.78 -21.68 -0.32
N LEU A 416 -2.95 -21.71 0.73
CA LEU A 416 -1.89 -22.69 0.86
C LEU A 416 -2.50 -24.01 1.33
N VAL A 417 -2.16 -25.09 0.65
CA VAL A 417 -2.75 -26.42 0.84
C VAL A 417 -1.71 -27.33 1.50
N ASP A 418 -2.14 -28.19 2.41
CA ASP A 418 -1.25 -29.15 3.07
C ASP A 418 -0.81 -30.29 2.13
N VAL A 419 0.30 -30.95 2.47
CA VAL A 419 0.92 -32.01 1.65
C VAL A 419 -0.06 -33.17 1.37
N THR A 420 -0.87 -33.54 2.36
CA THR A 420 -1.84 -34.65 2.28
C THR A 420 -2.98 -34.35 1.32
N THR A 421 -3.60 -33.18 1.42
CA THR A 421 -4.65 -32.77 0.48
C THR A 421 -4.09 -32.51 -0.92
N LEU A 422 -2.87 -31.94 -1.04
CA LEU A 422 -2.19 -31.77 -2.33
C LEU A 422 -1.96 -33.11 -3.03
N TYR A 423 -1.62 -34.15 -2.27
CA TYR A 423 -1.47 -35.51 -2.81
C TYR A 423 -2.80 -36.11 -3.25
N GLY A 424 -3.78 -36.18 -2.35
CA GLY A 424 -5.04 -36.91 -2.60
C GLY A 424 -5.99 -36.19 -3.55
N GLU A 425 -6.30 -34.93 -3.25
CA GLU A 425 -7.36 -34.18 -3.94
C GLU A 425 -6.91 -33.62 -5.30
N TYR A 426 -5.60 -33.46 -5.51
CA TYR A 426 -5.04 -32.88 -6.74
C TYR A 426 -4.11 -33.85 -7.47
N ALA A 427 -2.98 -34.24 -6.88
CA ALA A 427 -1.97 -35.01 -7.61
C ALA A 427 -2.46 -36.41 -8.00
N ASP A 428 -3.22 -37.10 -7.14
CA ASP A 428 -3.81 -38.41 -7.42
C ASP A 428 -4.99 -38.33 -8.37
N LEU A 429 -5.95 -37.44 -8.07
CA LEU A 429 -7.13 -37.21 -8.90
C LEU A 429 -6.79 -36.88 -10.37
N PHE A 430 -5.75 -36.08 -10.59
CA PHE A 430 -5.29 -35.72 -11.93
C PHE A 430 -4.13 -36.59 -12.44
N SER A 431 -3.73 -37.65 -11.73
CA SER A 431 -2.65 -38.56 -12.15
C SER A 431 -1.34 -37.84 -12.54
N LEU A 432 -0.90 -36.91 -11.68
CA LEU A 432 0.32 -36.12 -11.85
C LEU A 432 1.51 -36.80 -11.16
N ALA A 433 2.06 -37.85 -11.76
CA ALA A 433 3.12 -38.68 -11.16
C ALA A 433 4.39 -37.89 -10.75
N GLU A 434 4.79 -36.88 -11.54
CA GLU A 434 5.92 -35.99 -11.18
C GLU A 434 5.64 -35.20 -9.90
N CYS A 435 4.44 -34.64 -9.79
CA CYS A 435 4.03 -33.90 -8.60
C CYS A 435 3.89 -34.83 -7.40
N LYS A 436 3.35 -36.05 -7.57
CA LYS A 436 3.31 -37.07 -6.50
C LYS A 436 4.70 -37.38 -5.98
N LEU A 437 5.69 -37.56 -6.87
CA LEU A 437 7.08 -37.81 -6.47
C LEU A 437 7.66 -36.64 -5.68
N ALA A 438 7.43 -35.40 -6.13
CA ALA A 438 7.87 -34.20 -5.41
C ALA A 438 7.21 -34.06 -4.03
N ILE A 439 5.92 -34.35 -3.92
CA ILE A 439 5.17 -34.34 -2.65
C ILE A 439 5.74 -35.39 -1.68
N VAL A 440 5.98 -36.62 -2.17
CA VAL A 440 6.48 -37.75 -1.36
C VAL A 440 7.93 -37.51 -0.90
N HIS A 441 8.74 -36.85 -1.73
CA HIS A 441 10.09 -36.38 -1.36
C HIS A 441 10.05 -35.31 -0.27
N CYS A 442 9.23 -34.27 -0.43
CA CYS A 442 9.06 -33.19 0.55
C CYS A 442 8.48 -33.70 1.88
N ALA A 443 7.54 -34.65 1.84
CA ALA A 443 6.96 -35.26 3.04
C ALA A 443 7.94 -36.18 3.81
N GLY A 444 9.08 -36.53 3.23
CA GLY A 444 10.00 -37.53 3.79
C GLY A 444 9.40 -38.95 3.86
N HIS A 445 8.29 -39.21 3.17
CA HIS A 445 7.63 -40.51 3.13
C HIS A 445 8.37 -41.42 2.14
N TYR A 446 8.77 -42.63 2.56
CA TYR A 446 9.50 -43.56 1.71
C TYR A 446 8.78 -44.89 1.62
N GLU A 447 8.27 -45.20 0.43
CA GLU A 447 7.72 -46.50 0.07
C GLU A 447 8.34 -46.93 -1.28
N PRO A 448 9.23 -47.95 -1.30
CA PRO A 448 9.98 -48.32 -2.50
C PRO A 448 9.08 -48.67 -3.69
N THR A 449 8.01 -49.43 -3.44
CA THR A 449 7.05 -49.86 -4.46
C THR A 449 6.31 -48.67 -5.06
N LEU A 450 5.88 -47.72 -4.22
CA LEU A 450 5.22 -46.49 -4.66
C LEU A 450 6.17 -45.68 -5.55
N ILE A 451 7.41 -45.45 -5.10
CA ILE A 451 8.39 -44.66 -5.86
C ILE A 451 8.69 -45.29 -7.23
N GLU A 452 8.89 -46.62 -7.28
CA GLU A 452 9.06 -47.33 -8.54
C GLU A 452 7.83 -47.22 -9.45
N THR A 453 6.61 -47.31 -8.90
CA THR A 453 5.39 -47.13 -9.69
C THR A 453 5.26 -45.71 -10.23
N LEU A 454 5.58 -44.68 -9.45
CA LEU A 454 5.55 -43.28 -9.89
C LEU A 454 6.55 -43.03 -11.02
N TRP A 455 7.78 -43.53 -10.90
CA TRP A 455 8.76 -43.44 -11.97
C TRP A 455 8.32 -44.16 -13.24
N ARG A 456 7.70 -45.34 -13.12
CA ARG A 456 7.11 -46.06 -14.27
C ARG A 456 6.00 -45.23 -14.92
N GLU A 457 5.10 -44.64 -14.14
CA GLU A 457 4.03 -43.77 -14.65
C GLU A 457 4.58 -42.53 -15.39
N ILE A 458 5.65 -41.92 -14.87
CA ILE A 458 6.33 -40.78 -15.53
C ILE A 458 6.87 -41.21 -16.90
N ILE A 459 7.63 -42.32 -16.93
CA ILE A 459 8.23 -42.85 -18.17
C ILE A 459 7.14 -43.24 -19.17
N ASP A 460 6.10 -43.96 -18.73
CA ASP A 460 4.97 -44.39 -19.57
C ASP A 460 4.21 -43.22 -20.17
N LYS A 461 4.00 -42.15 -19.40
CA LYS A 461 3.32 -40.96 -19.86
C LYS A 461 4.14 -40.24 -20.94
N GLU A 462 5.43 -40.03 -20.73
CA GLU A 462 6.33 -39.41 -21.71
C GLU A 462 6.44 -40.27 -22.98
N LEU A 463 6.47 -41.59 -22.85
CA LEU A 463 6.46 -42.53 -23.98
C LEU A 463 5.17 -42.46 -24.81
N LYS A 464 4.02 -42.26 -24.15
CA LYS A 464 2.71 -42.09 -24.80
C LYS A 464 2.56 -40.74 -25.48
N GLU A 465 2.98 -39.65 -24.81
CA GLU A 465 2.91 -38.30 -25.37
C GLU A 465 3.85 -38.12 -26.57
N SER A 466 4.98 -38.83 -26.57
CA SER A 466 5.97 -38.81 -27.67
C SER A 466 5.69 -39.82 -28.79
N SER A 467 4.58 -40.56 -28.77
CA SER A 467 4.31 -41.64 -29.73
C SER A 467 4.21 -41.18 -31.19
N SER A 468 3.90 -39.91 -31.43
CA SER A 468 3.83 -39.30 -32.77
C SER A 468 5.17 -38.80 -33.32
N SER A 469 6.22 -38.81 -32.50
CA SER A 469 7.54 -38.25 -32.84
C SER A 469 8.49 -39.32 -33.39
N SER A 470 9.58 -38.89 -34.03
CA SER A 470 10.60 -39.82 -34.54
C SER A 470 11.32 -40.55 -33.39
N PRO A 471 11.87 -41.77 -33.59
CA PRO A 471 12.57 -42.51 -32.54
C PRO A 471 13.71 -41.72 -31.88
N SER A 472 14.46 -40.92 -32.66
CA SER A 472 15.53 -40.07 -32.13
C SER A 472 15.01 -38.96 -31.23
N ASP A 473 13.88 -38.33 -31.61
CA ASP A 473 13.27 -37.27 -30.80
C ASP A 473 12.66 -37.83 -29.51
N ARG A 474 12.10 -39.05 -29.56
CA ARG A 474 11.56 -39.75 -28.38
C ARG A 474 12.66 -40.02 -27.35
N ILE A 475 13.82 -40.53 -27.81
CA ILE A 475 15.00 -40.75 -26.95
C ILE A 475 15.46 -39.42 -26.34
N ALA A 476 15.55 -38.36 -27.14
CA ALA A 476 15.99 -37.05 -26.66
C ALA A 476 15.03 -36.45 -25.61
N LEU A 477 13.71 -36.57 -25.82
CA LEU A 477 12.69 -36.08 -24.88
C LEU A 477 12.75 -36.81 -23.53
N ILE A 478 12.82 -38.14 -23.56
CA ILE A 478 12.91 -38.96 -22.34
C ILE A 478 14.23 -38.73 -21.64
N SER A 479 15.36 -38.69 -22.38
CA SER A 479 16.67 -38.39 -21.82
C SER A 479 16.67 -37.02 -21.12
N SER A 480 16.18 -35.97 -21.80
CA SER A 480 16.08 -34.63 -21.22
C SER A 480 15.22 -34.61 -19.94
N LYS A 481 14.08 -35.31 -19.95
CA LYS A 481 13.20 -35.44 -18.78
C LYS A 481 13.89 -36.17 -17.62
N MET A 482 14.54 -37.28 -17.92
CA MET A 482 15.29 -38.07 -16.93
C MET A 482 16.48 -37.30 -16.37
N VAL A 483 17.17 -36.48 -17.18
CA VAL A 483 18.26 -35.62 -16.72
C VAL A 483 17.73 -34.54 -15.76
N ALA A 484 16.62 -33.89 -16.11
CA ALA A 484 16.03 -32.84 -15.27
C ALA A 484 15.58 -33.37 -13.90
N LEU A 485 14.84 -34.49 -13.88
CA LEU A 485 14.39 -35.10 -12.62
C LEU A 485 15.55 -35.78 -11.88
N GLY A 486 16.45 -36.45 -12.62
CA GLY A 486 17.61 -37.13 -12.08
C GLY A 486 18.53 -36.18 -11.33
N ARG A 487 18.88 -35.01 -11.90
CA ARG A 487 19.70 -34.01 -11.19
C ARG A 487 19.05 -33.50 -9.89
N THR A 488 17.72 -33.50 -9.84
CA THR A 488 16.97 -33.09 -8.64
C THR A 488 17.05 -34.15 -7.54
N TYR A 489 16.89 -35.44 -7.89
CA TYR A 489 16.79 -36.53 -6.91
C TYR A 489 18.05 -37.38 -6.74
N VAL A 490 19.11 -37.18 -7.52
CA VAL A 490 20.35 -38.00 -7.47
C VAL A 490 21.01 -38.02 -6.09
N HIS A 491 20.89 -36.94 -5.33
CA HIS A 491 21.42 -36.82 -3.97
C HIS A 491 20.57 -37.57 -2.92
N SER A 492 19.42 -38.10 -3.32
CA SER A 492 18.45 -38.79 -2.48
C SER A 492 18.21 -40.21 -3.01
N GLU A 493 19.11 -41.13 -2.69
CA GLU A 493 19.08 -42.54 -3.18
C GLU A 493 17.73 -43.24 -2.96
N ARG A 494 17.00 -42.87 -1.90
CA ARG A 494 15.65 -43.36 -1.60
C ARG A 494 14.63 -43.01 -2.69
N TYR A 495 14.71 -41.81 -3.27
CA TYR A 495 13.71 -41.30 -4.23
C TYR A 495 14.16 -41.48 -5.68
N PHE A 496 15.41 -41.89 -5.90
CA PHE A 496 15.97 -42.19 -7.21
C PHE A 496 16.51 -43.64 -7.24
N PRO A 497 15.64 -44.64 -7.43
CA PRO A 497 16.02 -46.05 -7.44
C PRO A 497 16.76 -46.41 -8.74
N LEU A 498 18.05 -46.05 -8.80
CA LEU A 498 18.86 -46.12 -10.02
C LEU A 498 18.83 -47.49 -10.70
N GLY A 499 18.95 -48.59 -9.94
CA GLY A 499 18.91 -49.94 -10.50
C GLY A 499 17.59 -50.30 -11.17
N ALA A 500 16.46 -49.91 -10.57
CA ALA A 500 15.14 -50.13 -11.14
C ALA A 500 14.92 -49.24 -12.38
N LEU A 501 15.37 -47.99 -12.33
CA LEU A 501 15.27 -47.05 -13.45
C LEU A 501 16.06 -47.52 -14.68
N VAL A 502 17.31 -47.94 -14.50
CA VAL A 502 18.13 -48.51 -15.58
C VAL A 502 17.44 -49.73 -16.18
N LEU A 503 16.95 -50.65 -15.35
CA LEU A 503 16.22 -51.84 -15.82
C LEU A 503 14.98 -51.48 -16.63
N ILE A 504 14.17 -50.51 -16.17
CA ILE A 504 12.95 -50.08 -16.87
C ILE A 504 13.29 -49.41 -18.21
N LEU A 505 14.26 -48.50 -18.24
CA LEU A 505 14.64 -47.78 -19.46
C LEU A 505 15.27 -48.72 -20.49
N GLU A 506 16.13 -49.64 -20.06
CA GLU A 506 16.73 -50.66 -20.95
C GLU A 506 15.68 -51.62 -21.51
N ARG A 507 14.66 -51.97 -20.71
CA ARG A 507 13.55 -52.78 -21.18
C ARG A 507 12.79 -52.07 -22.30
N TYR A 508 12.47 -50.78 -22.13
CA TYR A 508 11.85 -50.00 -23.21
C TYR A 508 12.75 -49.85 -24.42
N SER A 509 14.07 -49.67 -24.22
CA SER A 509 15.04 -49.62 -25.30
C SER A 509 15.07 -50.92 -26.10
N ALA A 510 15.00 -52.06 -25.43
CA ALA A 510 14.97 -53.37 -26.04
C ALA A 510 13.65 -53.64 -26.78
N GLU A 511 12.50 -53.32 -26.17
CA GLU A 511 11.16 -53.50 -26.75
C GLU A 511 10.92 -52.62 -27.99
N LEU A 512 11.51 -51.42 -28.05
CA LEU A 512 11.31 -50.46 -29.14
C LEU A 512 12.47 -50.42 -30.17
N ASP A 513 13.44 -51.32 -30.07
CA ASP A 513 14.65 -51.38 -30.91
C ASP A 513 15.44 -50.05 -30.95
N TRP A 514 15.60 -49.39 -29.81
CA TRP A 514 16.36 -48.14 -29.69
C TRP A 514 17.86 -48.36 -29.52
N ASP A 515 18.63 -47.30 -29.76
CA ASP A 515 20.10 -47.32 -29.67
C ASP A 515 20.58 -47.81 -28.28
N PRO A 516 21.44 -48.83 -28.19
CA PRO A 516 21.92 -49.33 -26.89
C PRO A 516 22.69 -48.30 -26.05
N THR A 517 23.10 -47.17 -26.63
CA THR A 517 23.94 -46.21 -25.93
C THR A 517 23.20 -45.16 -25.11
N TRP A 518 21.93 -44.86 -25.39
CA TRP A 518 21.30 -43.67 -24.80
C TRP A 518 21.10 -43.77 -23.28
N VAL A 519 20.69 -44.93 -22.75
CA VAL A 519 20.33 -45.07 -21.32
C VAL A 519 21.52 -44.77 -20.42
N PHE A 520 22.68 -45.38 -20.67
CA PHE A 520 23.86 -45.13 -19.85
C PHE A 520 24.42 -43.72 -20.07
N MET A 521 24.28 -43.14 -21.27
CA MET A 521 24.67 -41.75 -21.52
C MET A 521 23.83 -40.76 -20.72
N THR A 522 22.51 -40.98 -20.66
CA THR A 522 21.58 -40.20 -19.82
C THR A 522 21.99 -40.28 -18.35
N MET A 523 22.35 -41.47 -17.85
CA MET A 523 22.79 -41.65 -16.46
C MET A 523 24.13 -40.98 -16.16
N LEU A 524 25.08 -41.03 -17.11
CA LEU A 524 26.34 -40.28 -16.99
C LEU A 524 26.10 -38.76 -17.00
N GLU A 525 25.16 -38.27 -17.82
CA GLU A 525 24.79 -36.84 -17.88
C GLU A 525 24.08 -36.32 -16.62
N ILE A 526 23.37 -37.21 -15.90
CA ILE A 526 22.82 -36.93 -14.56
C ILE A 526 23.94 -36.70 -13.53
N GLY A 527 25.13 -37.25 -13.76
CA GLY A 527 26.29 -37.17 -12.85
C GLY A 527 26.54 -38.45 -12.06
N ILE A 528 25.99 -39.59 -12.50
CA ILE A 528 26.23 -40.89 -11.85
C ILE A 528 27.64 -41.39 -12.23
N PRO A 529 28.47 -41.77 -11.25
CA PRO A 529 29.81 -42.28 -11.52
C PRO A 529 29.80 -43.57 -12.34
N PHE A 530 30.76 -43.71 -13.26
CA PHE A 530 30.93 -44.91 -14.08
C PHE A 530 31.01 -46.22 -13.26
N PRO A 531 31.77 -46.32 -12.15
CA PRO A 531 31.87 -47.56 -11.38
C PRO A 531 30.52 -48.03 -10.82
N VAL A 532 29.67 -47.09 -10.42
CA VAL A 532 28.32 -47.37 -9.90
C VAL A 532 27.43 -47.92 -11.01
N LEU A 533 27.48 -47.29 -12.18
CA LEU A 533 26.69 -47.71 -13.34
C LEU A 533 27.14 -49.08 -13.87
N HIS A 534 28.45 -49.30 -14.00
CA HIS A 534 29.02 -50.60 -14.36
C HIS A 534 28.61 -51.70 -13.36
N GLY A 535 28.66 -51.41 -12.05
CA GLY A 535 28.21 -52.34 -11.02
C GLY A 535 26.71 -52.68 -11.07
N ILE A 536 25.87 -51.82 -11.67
CA ILE A 536 24.44 -52.11 -11.91
C ILE A 536 24.29 -53.01 -13.12
N TYR A 537 24.94 -52.70 -14.24
CA TYR A 537 24.88 -53.52 -15.45
C TYR A 537 25.48 -54.92 -15.23
N ASP A 538 26.58 -55.05 -14.48
CA ASP A 538 27.16 -56.34 -14.09
C ASP A 538 26.19 -57.17 -13.24
N ARG A 539 25.49 -56.54 -12.29
CA ARG A 539 24.43 -57.20 -11.50
C ARG A 539 23.26 -57.64 -12.39
N MET A 540 22.82 -56.78 -13.32
CA MET A 540 21.76 -57.12 -14.27
C MET A 540 22.16 -58.30 -15.17
N PHE A 541 23.40 -58.33 -15.66
CA PHE A 541 23.93 -59.42 -16.46
C PHE A 541 24.00 -60.74 -15.66
N LYS A 542 24.48 -60.69 -14.41
CA LYS A 542 24.55 -61.86 -13.52
C LYS A 542 23.17 -62.38 -13.11
N ALA A 543 22.19 -61.49 -12.94
CA ALA A 543 20.82 -61.84 -12.55
C ALA A 543 20.09 -62.68 -13.62
N LYS A 544 20.50 -62.60 -14.90
CA LYS A 544 19.89 -63.34 -16.03
C LYS A 544 18.36 -63.24 -16.04
N ASP A 545 17.86 -62.02 -15.92
CA ASP A 545 16.42 -61.77 -15.84
C ASP A 545 15.69 -62.39 -17.06
N PRO A 546 14.65 -63.23 -16.85
CA PRO A 546 13.88 -63.83 -17.92
C PRO A 546 13.25 -62.82 -18.89
N CYS A 547 13.10 -61.54 -18.50
CA CYS A 547 12.52 -60.52 -19.36
C CYS A 547 13.28 -60.36 -20.69
N TRP A 548 14.61 -60.50 -20.69
CA TRP A 548 15.42 -60.38 -21.91
C TRP A 548 15.20 -61.53 -22.89
N GLN A 549 14.89 -62.73 -22.37
CA GLN A 549 14.52 -63.88 -23.20
C GLN A 549 13.12 -63.71 -23.79
N ALA A 550 12.18 -63.17 -23.00
CA ALA A 550 10.82 -62.88 -23.45
C ALA A 550 10.77 -61.80 -24.55
N ILE A 551 11.71 -60.85 -24.56
CA ILE A 551 11.83 -59.78 -25.56
C ILE A 551 12.64 -60.22 -26.81
N ASN A 552 13.04 -61.50 -26.91
CA ASN A 552 13.89 -62.05 -27.98
C ASN A 552 15.27 -61.36 -28.13
N LYS A 553 15.78 -60.70 -27.08
CA LYS A 553 17.10 -60.05 -27.06
C LYS A 553 17.95 -60.47 -25.86
N PRO A 554 18.46 -61.72 -25.83
CA PRO A 554 19.21 -62.23 -24.69
C PRO A 554 20.58 -61.57 -24.50
N LEU A 555 21.12 -60.89 -25.53
CA LEU A 555 22.44 -60.26 -25.53
C LEU A 555 22.40 -58.74 -25.30
N HIS A 556 21.22 -58.14 -25.13
CA HIS A 556 21.05 -56.68 -24.99
C HIS A 556 21.96 -56.08 -23.91
N VAL A 557 21.96 -56.67 -22.72
CA VAL A 557 22.79 -56.19 -21.59
C VAL A 557 24.29 -56.30 -21.89
N LEU A 558 24.72 -57.31 -22.65
CA LEU A 558 26.13 -57.49 -23.03
C LEU A 558 26.58 -56.44 -24.06
N GLU A 559 25.71 -56.12 -25.02
CA GLU A 559 25.93 -55.07 -26.02
C GLU A 559 26.03 -53.69 -25.36
N VAL A 560 25.15 -53.40 -24.39
CA VAL A 560 25.21 -52.16 -23.59
C VAL A 560 26.50 -52.06 -22.78
N ILE A 561 26.93 -53.15 -22.12
CA ILE A 561 28.20 -53.19 -21.36
C ILE A 561 29.40 -52.95 -22.30
N TYR A 562 29.39 -53.54 -23.50
CA TYR A 562 30.43 -53.31 -24.50
C TYR A 562 30.52 -51.83 -24.92
N HIS A 563 29.38 -51.20 -25.21
CA HIS A 563 29.35 -49.77 -25.57
C HIS A 563 29.73 -48.85 -24.40
N LEU A 564 29.31 -49.20 -23.17
CA LEU A 564 29.67 -48.47 -21.96
C LEU A 564 31.19 -48.51 -21.71
N LEU A 565 31.82 -49.68 -21.84
CA LEU A 565 33.28 -49.84 -21.71
C LEU A 565 34.05 -49.14 -22.83
N THR A 566 33.57 -49.23 -24.06
CA THR A 566 34.19 -48.55 -25.22
C THR A 566 34.17 -47.04 -25.02
N LYS A 567 33.03 -46.48 -24.61
CA LYS A 567 32.89 -45.05 -24.31
C LYS A 567 33.79 -44.60 -23.15
N TYR A 568 33.95 -45.44 -22.13
CA TYR A 568 34.84 -45.17 -21.00
C TYR A 568 36.32 -45.14 -21.41
N LEU A 569 36.74 -46.07 -22.28
CA LEU A 569 38.09 -46.10 -22.85
C LEU A 569 38.37 -44.89 -23.76
N ASP A 570 37.35 -44.42 -24.50
CA ASP A 570 37.45 -43.26 -25.39
C ASP A 570 37.45 -41.90 -24.66
N THR A 571 37.09 -41.87 -23.36
CA THR A 571 36.90 -40.62 -22.59
C THR A 571 37.82 -40.57 -21.35
N PRO A 572 39.14 -40.28 -21.50
CA PRO A 572 40.14 -40.34 -20.43
C PRO A 572 40.00 -39.26 -19.31
N SER A 573 39.02 -38.37 -19.42
CA SER A 573 38.67 -37.34 -18.44
C SER A 573 37.70 -37.81 -17.34
N LEU A 574 37.03 -38.95 -17.52
CA LEU A 574 36.14 -39.57 -16.52
C LEU A 574 36.90 -40.47 -15.52
N MET A 575 38.23 -40.56 -15.66
CA MET A 575 39.08 -41.45 -14.88
C MET A 575 39.64 -40.77 -13.63
N ALA A 576 39.49 -41.39 -12.47
CA ALA A 576 40.38 -41.07 -11.36
C ALA A 576 41.79 -41.63 -11.67
N PRO A 577 42.89 -40.94 -11.30
CA PRO A 577 44.26 -41.33 -11.70
C PRO A 577 44.71 -42.72 -11.22
N TYR A 578 43.98 -43.35 -10.30
CA TYR A 578 44.22 -44.71 -9.81
C TYR A 578 43.43 -45.80 -10.55
N GLU A 579 42.46 -45.44 -11.41
CA GLU A 579 41.64 -46.35 -12.22
C GLU A 579 42.10 -46.41 -13.69
N ARG A 580 43.25 -45.78 -13.99
CA ARG A 580 43.95 -45.81 -15.29
C ARG A 580 44.72 -47.08 -15.55
#